data_AF-A0A920FCH0-F1
#
_entry.id   AF-A0A920FCH0-F1
#
_cell.length_a   1.000
_cell.length_b   1.000
_cell.length_c   1.000
_cell.angle_alpha   90.00
_cell.angle_beta   90.00
_cell.angle_gamma   90.00
#
_symmetry.space_group_name_H-M   'P 1'
#
loop_
_entity.id
_entity.type
_entity.pdbx_description
1 polymer ?
#
loop_
_entity_poly.entity_id
_entity_poly.type
_entity_poly.pdbx_seq_one_letter_code
_entity_poly.pdbx_strand_id
1 'polypeptide(L)'
;MSKNVIFSGVQPTGEIHLGNYLGAIKQFVDYQKDYNSIFSIVDLHAVTVWQDPQQLLNNIHKVLSIFLACGLDKEKNIIFNQSQVPEHTQLAWLLSCTARIGWLNRMTQFKDKAGKNRENASVGLYTYPILMAADIMLYKASHVPVGDDQKQHLELARDIAHKFNTDYNIDFFVLPNHYSIRFNANFGV
;
A
#
# COMPACT_ATOMS: atom_id res chain seq x y z
N MET A 1 2.43 18.10 19.58
CA MET A 1 2.34 16.63 19.36
C MET A 1 2.46 16.40 17.88
N SER A 2 3.43 15.62 17.42
CA SER A 2 3.58 15.30 15.99
C SER A 2 2.30 14.62 15.52
N LYS A 3 1.62 15.17 14.50
CA LYS A 3 0.44 14.53 13.91
C LYS A 3 0.79 13.10 13.48
N ASN A 4 -0.08 12.14 13.81
CA ASN A 4 0.03 10.76 13.36
C ASN A 4 0.09 10.72 11.82
N VAL A 5 0.94 9.85 11.28
CA VAL A 5 1.10 9.67 9.83
C VAL A 5 0.15 8.56 9.36
N ILE A 6 -0.69 8.88 8.37
CA ILE A 6 -1.52 7.94 7.63
C ILE A 6 -0.87 7.69 6.27
N PHE A 7 -0.70 6.42 5.91
CA PHE A 7 -0.30 6.01 4.56
C PHE A 7 -1.41 5.22 3.90
N SER A 8 -1.84 5.63 2.71
CA SER A 8 -2.84 4.92 1.91
C SER A 8 -2.31 4.67 0.50
N GLY A 9 -2.23 3.39 0.11
CA GLY A 9 -1.94 2.96 -1.25
C GLY A 9 -3.24 2.76 -2.03
N VAL A 10 -3.29 3.22 -3.28
CA VAL A 10 -4.44 3.07 -4.16
C VAL A 10 -4.03 2.58 -5.54
N GLN A 11 -4.58 1.45 -5.98
CA GLN A 11 -4.27 0.90 -7.29
C GLN A 11 -4.84 1.76 -8.44
N PRO A 12 -4.07 1.96 -9.53
CA PRO A 12 -4.54 2.63 -10.74
C PRO A 12 -5.38 1.69 -11.63
N THR A 13 -6.55 1.25 -11.15
CA THR A 13 -7.45 0.36 -11.92
C THR A 13 -8.34 1.09 -12.92
N GLY A 14 -8.45 2.42 -12.83
CA GLY A 14 -9.21 3.26 -13.76
C GLY A 14 -10.73 3.28 -13.56
N GLU A 15 -11.30 2.31 -12.83
CA GLU A 15 -12.73 2.24 -12.51
C GLU A 15 -13.00 2.58 -11.05
N ILE A 16 -12.93 3.87 -10.71
CA ILE A 16 -13.43 4.34 -9.42
C ILE A 16 -14.94 4.52 -9.52
N HIS A 17 -15.69 3.68 -8.83
CA HIS A 17 -17.14 3.77 -8.74
C HIS A 17 -17.61 4.37 -7.41
N LEU A 18 -18.92 4.62 -7.26
CA LEU A 18 -19.50 5.25 -6.08
C LEU A 18 -19.13 4.52 -4.76
N GLY A 19 -19.06 3.19 -4.79
CA GLY A 19 -18.59 2.39 -3.66
C GLY A 19 -17.17 2.74 -3.19
N ASN A 20 -16.23 2.98 -4.11
CA ASN A 20 -14.88 3.43 -3.75
C ASN A 20 -14.92 4.84 -3.12
N TYR A 21 -15.72 5.74 -3.68
CA TYR A 21 -15.85 7.11 -3.17
C TYR A 21 -16.40 7.15 -1.74
N LEU A 22 -17.56 6.54 -1.52
CA LEU A 22 -18.20 6.46 -0.21
C LEU A 22 -17.37 5.63 0.77
N GLY A 23 -16.70 4.61 0.23
CA GLY A 23 -15.92 3.64 0.95
C GLY A 23 -14.65 4.23 1.55
N ALA A 24 -13.79 4.91 0.76
CA ALA A 24 -12.56 5.49 1.30
C ALA A 24 -12.24 6.92 0.86
N ILE A 25 -12.52 7.35 -0.38
CA ILE A 25 -12.10 8.69 -0.83
C ILE A 25 -12.71 9.78 0.05
N LYS A 26 -13.98 9.66 0.43
CA LYS A 26 -14.62 10.56 1.38
C LYS A 26 -13.89 10.60 2.73
N GLN A 27 -13.40 9.45 3.21
CA GLN A 27 -12.65 9.36 4.46
C GLN A 27 -11.26 9.98 4.32
N PHE A 28 -10.60 9.83 3.17
CA PHE A 28 -9.32 10.49 2.87
C PHE A 28 -9.44 12.01 2.96
N VAL A 29 -10.54 12.57 2.45
CA VAL A 29 -10.87 14.00 2.56
C VAL A 29 -11.08 14.44 4.02
N ASP A 30 -11.51 13.55 4.90
CA ASP A 30 -11.62 13.84 6.34
C ASP A 30 -10.27 13.72 7.05
N TYR A 31 -9.45 12.73 6.69
CA TYR A 31 -8.14 12.50 7.31
C TYR A 31 -7.17 13.67 7.18
N GLN A 32 -7.21 14.43 6.08
CA GLN A 32 -6.34 15.60 5.87
C GLN A 32 -6.50 16.70 6.94
N LYS A 33 -7.58 16.68 7.74
CA LYS A 33 -7.80 17.63 8.84
C LYS A 33 -6.93 17.27 10.04
N ASP A 34 -6.93 16.00 10.40
CA ASP A 34 -6.41 15.50 11.69
C ASP A 34 -5.03 14.83 11.57
N TYR A 35 -4.67 14.35 10.38
CA TYR A 35 -3.47 13.54 10.14
C TYR A 35 -2.53 14.14 9.09
N ASN A 36 -1.25 13.76 9.18
CA ASN A 36 -0.31 13.92 8.07
C ASN A 36 -0.56 12.76 7.09
N SER A 37 -1.28 13.02 6.00
CA SER A 37 -1.73 11.96 5.10
C SER A 37 -0.86 11.85 3.86
N ILE A 38 -0.55 10.61 3.50
CA ILE A 38 0.26 10.23 2.36
C ILE A 38 -0.56 9.29 1.49
N PHE A 39 -0.76 9.69 0.24
CA PHE A 39 -1.53 8.96 -0.76
C PHE A 39 -0.60 8.54 -1.89
N SER A 40 -0.35 7.24 -1.99
CA SER A 40 0.49 6.65 -3.02
C SER A 40 -0.38 5.96 -4.08
N ILE A 41 -0.23 6.36 -5.33
CA ILE A 41 -0.80 5.62 -6.47
C ILE A 41 0.17 4.47 -6.75
N VAL A 42 -0.25 3.25 -6.44
CA VAL A 42 0.66 2.08 -6.36
C VAL A 42 0.84 1.36 -7.70
N ASP A 43 1.49 2.04 -8.65
CA ASP A 43 1.74 1.51 -9.98
C ASP A 43 2.73 0.32 -10.02
N LEU A 44 3.67 0.23 -9.07
CA LEU A 44 4.57 -0.93 -8.96
C LEU A 44 3.83 -2.19 -8.48
N HIS A 45 2.78 -2.04 -7.66
CA HIS A 45 1.89 -3.15 -7.32
C HIS A 45 1.01 -3.57 -8.49
N ALA A 46 0.54 -2.61 -9.31
CA ALA A 46 -0.31 -2.90 -10.46
C ALA A 46 0.37 -3.82 -11.49
N VAL A 47 1.68 -3.68 -11.70
CA VAL A 47 2.45 -4.49 -12.67
C VAL A 47 2.82 -5.90 -12.17
N THR A 48 2.38 -6.29 -10.97
CA THR A 48 2.51 -7.69 -10.50
C THR A 48 1.68 -8.66 -11.34
N VAL A 49 0.68 -8.14 -12.06
CA VAL A 49 -0.07 -8.78 -13.15
C VAL A 49 0.10 -7.96 -14.43
N TRP A 50 -0.20 -8.55 -15.59
CA TRP A 50 -0.05 -7.85 -16.86
C TRP A 50 -0.94 -6.60 -16.92
N GLN A 51 -0.38 -5.52 -17.44
CA GLN A 51 -1.05 -4.24 -17.67
C GLN A 51 -0.76 -3.78 -19.09
N ASP A 52 -1.73 -3.15 -19.75
CA ASP A 52 -1.44 -2.34 -20.93
C ASP A 52 -0.70 -1.05 -20.49
N PRO A 53 0.50 -0.75 -21.02
CA PRO A 53 1.29 0.39 -20.55
C PRO A 53 0.60 1.74 -20.71
N GLN A 54 -0.12 1.94 -21.82
CA GLN A 54 -0.80 3.20 -22.09
C GLN A 54 -2.03 3.37 -21.19
N GLN A 55 -2.77 2.29 -20.97
CA GLN A 55 -3.91 2.26 -20.06
C GLN A 55 -3.47 2.50 -18.61
N LEU A 56 -2.38 1.86 -18.16
CA LEU A 56 -1.83 2.07 -16.81
C LEU A 56 -1.47 3.53 -16.58
N LEU A 57 -0.75 4.16 -17.52
CA LEU A 57 -0.41 5.58 -17.45
C LEU A 57 -1.66 6.47 -17.36
N ASN A 58 -2.66 6.19 -18.20
CA ASN A 58 -3.93 6.92 -18.19
C ASN A 58 -4.67 6.74 -16.85
N ASN A 59 -4.65 5.54 -16.28
CA ASN A 59 -5.29 5.24 -15.01
C ASN A 59 -4.61 5.96 -13.84
N ILE A 60 -3.27 6.05 -13.83
CA ILE A 60 -2.53 6.82 -12.82
C ILE A 60 -2.98 8.28 -12.83
N HIS A 61 -3.02 8.92 -14.00
CA HIS A 61 -3.51 10.30 -14.13
C HIS A 61 -4.98 10.44 -13.73
N LYS A 62 -5.81 9.45 -14.07
CA LYS A 62 -7.24 9.44 -13.72
C LYS A 62 -7.45 9.37 -12.21
N VAL A 63 -6.74 8.50 -11.50
CA VAL A 63 -6.81 8.41 -10.03
C VAL A 63 -6.40 9.73 -9.39
N LEU A 64 -5.28 10.30 -9.81
CA LEU A 64 -4.83 11.61 -9.32
C LEU A 64 -5.88 12.70 -9.54
N SER A 65 -6.44 12.77 -10.75
CA SER A 65 -7.49 13.74 -11.09
C SER A 65 -8.73 13.59 -10.19
N ILE A 66 -9.13 12.35 -9.90
CA ILE A 66 -10.26 12.05 -9.02
C ILE A 66 -9.98 12.49 -7.59
N PHE A 67 -8.79 12.22 -7.06
CA PHE A 67 -8.42 12.67 -5.71
C PHE A 67 -8.53 14.18 -5.57
N LEU A 68 -7.95 14.92 -6.51
CA LEU A 68 -8.00 16.38 -6.52
C LEU A 68 -9.44 16.89 -6.66
N ALA A 69 -10.22 16.31 -7.59
CA ALA A 69 -11.62 16.68 -7.82
C ALA A 69 -12.51 16.39 -6.60
N CYS A 70 -12.23 15.34 -5.84
CA CYS A 70 -12.95 15.00 -4.61
C CYS A 70 -12.54 15.84 -3.40
N GLY A 71 -11.53 16.72 -3.51
CA GLY A 71 -11.14 17.65 -2.47
C GLY A 71 -9.96 17.22 -1.61
N LEU A 72 -9.11 16.30 -2.09
CA LEU A 72 -7.77 16.13 -1.51
C LEU A 72 -6.92 17.36 -1.87
N ASP A 73 -6.46 18.08 -0.85
CA ASP A 73 -5.62 19.25 -1.01
C ASP A 73 -4.13 18.83 -1.09
N LYS A 74 -3.49 19.06 -2.24
CA LYS A 74 -2.07 18.75 -2.46
C LYS A 74 -1.10 19.58 -1.59
N GLU A 75 -1.55 20.71 -1.05
CA GLU A 75 -0.73 21.54 -0.16
C GLU A 75 -0.78 21.01 1.29
N LYS A 76 -1.77 20.18 1.62
CA LYS A 76 -1.93 19.57 2.96
C LYS A 76 -1.48 18.11 3.03
N ASN A 77 -1.40 17.43 1.89
CA ASN A 77 -1.14 16.00 1.81
C ASN A 77 -0.04 15.71 0.80
N ILE A 78 0.70 14.62 1.00
CA ILE A 78 1.62 14.11 -0.01
C ILE A 78 0.82 13.18 -0.93
N ILE A 79 0.76 13.51 -2.22
CA ILE A 79 0.10 12.69 -3.24
C ILE A 79 1.11 12.42 -4.35
N PHE A 80 1.41 11.16 -4.62
CA PHE A 80 2.47 10.80 -5.56
C PHE A 80 2.23 9.45 -6.25
N ASN A 81 2.94 9.23 -7.34
CA ASN A 81 3.01 7.94 -8.02
C ASN A 81 4.18 7.11 -7.48
N GLN A 82 3.94 5.87 -7.07
CA GLN A 82 4.89 5.03 -6.33
C GLN A 82 6.23 4.85 -7.07
N SER A 83 6.20 4.57 -8.37
CA SER A 83 7.41 4.39 -9.19
C SER A 83 8.29 5.63 -9.31
N GLN A 84 7.79 6.82 -8.97
CA GLN A 84 8.56 8.07 -9.00
C GLN A 84 9.43 8.27 -7.76
N VAL A 85 9.32 7.39 -6.76
CA VAL A 85 10.10 7.43 -5.52
C VAL A 85 10.92 6.13 -5.43
N PRO A 86 12.20 6.13 -5.87
CA PRO A 86 12.99 4.91 -6.00
C PRO A 86 13.20 4.17 -4.67
N GLU A 87 13.13 4.89 -3.55
CA GLU A 87 13.28 4.37 -2.19
C GLU A 87 12.30 3.22 -1.90
N HIS A 88 11.13 3.18 -2.54
CA HIS A 88 10.17 2.07 -2.39
C HIS A 88 10.78 0.74 -2.81
N THR A 89 11.42 0.71 -3.97
CA THR A 89 12.07 -0.51 -4.49
C THR A 89 13.34 -0.85 -3.72
N GLN A 90 14.10 0.18 -3.33
CA GLN A 90 15.34 0.01 -2.56
C GLN A 90 15.07 -0.57 -1.18
N LEU A 91 14.07 -0.03 -0.46
CA LEU A 91 13.70 -0.55 0.85
C LEU A 91 13.06 -1.94 0.71
N ALA A 92 12.22 -2.18 -0.30
CA ALA A 92 11.64 -3.50 -0.53
C ALA A 92 12.72 -4.58 -0.73
N TRP A 93 13.81 -4.25 -1.42
CA TRP A 93 14.96 -5.14 -1.56
C TRP A 93 15.60 -5.45 -0.19
N LEU A 94 15.88 -4.42 0.61
CA LEU A 94 16.45 -4.60 1.95
C LEU A 94 15.53 -5.43 2.88
N LEU A 95 14.22 -5.14 2.85
CA LEU A 95 13.24 -5.86 3.65
C LEU A 95 13.07 -7.31 3.17
N SER A 96 13.34 -7.61 1.90
CA SER A 96 13.35 -8.99 1.40
C SER A 96 14.45 -9.85 2.07
N CYS A 97 15.52 -9.22 2.56
CA CYS A 97 16.56 -9.90 3.34
C CYS A 97 16.14 -10.15 4.81
N THR A 98 15.08 -9.49 5.29
CA THR A 98 14.52 -9.66 6.65
C THR A 98 13.33 -10.62 6.63
N ALA A 99 12.46 -10.49 5.63
CA ALA A 99 11.28 -11.31 5.44
C ALA A 99 11.65 -12.79 5.23
N ARG A 100 10.79 -13.70 5.71
CA ARG A 100 11.00 -15.14 5.57
C ARG A 100 10.09 -15.72 4.49
N ILE A 101 10.63 -16.65 3.70
CA ILE A 101 9.87 -17.42 2.71
C ILE A 101 8.61 -18.05 3.35
N GLY A 102 8.75 -18.61 4.57
CA GLY A 102 7.62 -19.21 5.28
C GLY A 102 6.48 -18.23 5.61
N TRP A 103 6.76 -16.93 5.73
CA TRP A 103 5.73 -15.91 5.97
C TRP A 103 4.92 -15.65 4.70
N LEU A 104 5.60 -15.48 3.56
CA LEU A 104 4.97 -15.29 2.26
C LEU A 104 4.16 -16.52 1.81
N ASN A 105 4.65 -17.74 2.07
CA ASN A 105 3.93 -18.99 1.79
C ASN A 105 2.56 -19.12 2.49
N ARG A 106 2.33 -18.34 3.56
CA ARG A 106 1.04 -18.32 4.28
C ARG A 106 0.05 -17.31 3.72
N MET A 107 0.46 -16.42 2.83
CA MET A 107 -0.41 -15.39 2.25
C MET A 107 -1.52 -16.03 1.42
N THR A 108 -2.78 -15.75 1.78
CA THR A 108 -3.94 -16.30 1.05
C THR A 108 -4.06 -15.65 -0.32
N GLN A 109 -3.84 -14.33 -0.42
CA GLN A 109 -3.95 -13.59 -1.67
C GLN A 109 -3.04 -14.14 -2.78
N PHE A 110 -1.81 -14.55 -2.44
CA PHE A 110 -0.93 -15.21 -3.41
C PHE A 110 -1.54 -16.54 -3.89
N LYS A 111 -2.06 -17.36 -2.97
CA LYS A 111 -2.68 -18.65 -3.32
C LYS A 111 -3.92 -18.47 -4.20
N ASP A 112 -4.71 -17.45 -3.92
CA ASP A 112 -5.94 -17.15 -4.63
C ASP A 112 -5.64 -16.61 -6.04
N LYS A 113 -4.71 -15.65 -6.16
CA LYS A 113 -4.33 -15.03 -7.44
C LYS A 113 -3.47 -15.95 -8.33
N ALA A 114 -2.57 -16.75 -7.76
CA ALA A 114 -1.76 -17.70 -8.51
C ALA A 114 -2.57 -18.92 -9.01
N GLY A 115 -3.72 -19.20 -8.37
CA GLY A 115 -4.61 -20.28 -8.74
C GLY A 115 -3.94 -21.66 -8.69
N LYS A 116 -4.33 -22.55 -9.61
CA LYS A 116 -3.85 -23.93 -9.67
C LYS A 116 -2.42 -24.06 -10.20
N ASN A 117 -1.97 -23.14 -11.06
CA ASN A 117 -0.64 -23.18 -11.66
C ASN A 117 0.28 -22.13 -11.03
N ARG A 118 0.73 -22.42 -9.81
CA ARG A 118 1.57 -21.50 -9.02
C ARG A 118 2.93 -21.24 -9.64
N GLU A 119 3.45 -22.14 -10.47
CA GLU A 119 4.74 -21.99 -11.13
C GLU A 119 4.74 -20.90 -12.21
N ASN A 120 3.56 -20.60 -12.78
CA ASN A 120 3.40 -19.53 -13.76
C ASN A 120 3.13 -18.15 -13.12
N ALA A 121 3.00 -18.09 -11.79
CA ALA A 121 2.83 -16.81 -11.11
C ALA A 121 4.12 -15.98 -11.17
N SER A 122 3.98 -14.67 -11.34
CA SER A 122 5.14 -13.78 -11.31
C SER A 122 5.77 -13.78 -9.90
N VAL A 123 7.10 -13.63 -9.83
CA VAL A 123 7.78 -13.44 -8.53
C VAL A 123 7.26 -12.17 -7.85
N GLY A 124 6.93 -11.13 -8.61
CA GLY A 124 6.31 -9.91 -8.08
C GLY A 124 5.00 -10.18 -7.34
N LEU A 125 4.13 -11.05 -7.86
CA LEU A 125 2.89 -11.45 -7.20
C LEU A 125 3.14 -12.19 -5.87
N TYR A 126 4.28 -12.84 -5.73
CA TYR A 126 4.68 -13.48 -4.48
C TYR A 126 5.31 -12.50 -3.48
N THR A 127 6.08 -11.52 -3.96
CA THR A 127 6.89 -10.63 -3.12
C THR A 127 6.26 -9.26 -2.85
N TYR A 128 5.18 -8.87 -3.52
CA TYR A 128 4.55 -7.56 -3.30
C TYR A 128 4.14 -7.26 -1.85
N PRO A 129 3.83 -8.24 -0.97
CA PRO A 129 3.59 -7.92 0.44
C PRO A 129 4.81 -7.28 1.13
N ILE A 130 6.03 -7.56 0.66
CA ILE A 130 7.26 -6.90 1.15
C ILE A 130 7.36 -5.46 0.59
N LEU A 131 6.94 -5.25 -0.67
CA LEU A 131 6.85 -3.92 -1.24
C LEU A 131 5.84 -3.06 -0.46
N MET A 132 4.68 -3.62 -0.11
CA MET A 132 3.69 -2.95 0.74
C MET A 132 4.28 -2.59 2.12
N ALA A 133 5.07 -3.48 2.71
CA ALA A 133 5.78 -3.20 3.96
C ALA A 133 6.76 -2.02 3.80
N ALA A 134 7.51 -1.97 2.70
CA ALA A 134 8.40 -0.87 2.39
C ALA A 134 7.65 0.46 2.21
N ASP A 135 6.53 0.44 1.48
CA ASP A 135 5.69 1.61 1.24
C ASP A 135 5.24 2.26 2.56
N ILE A 136 4.84 1.44 3.53
CA ILE A 136 4.40 1.89 4.85
C ILE A 136 5.58 2.41 5.69
N MET A 137 6.70 1.67 5.69
CA MET A 137 7.83 1.93 6.58
C MET A 137 8.66 3.15 6.17
N LEU A 138 8.78 3.45 4.88
CA LEU A 138 9.52 4.62 4.38
C LEU A 138 9.06 5.92 5.04
N TYR A 139 7.76 6.03 5.30
CA TYR A 139 7.14 7.22 5.86
C TYR A 139 6.87 7.11 7.36
N LYS A 140 7.36 6.05 8.02
CA LYS A 140 7.09 5.76 9.43
C LYS A 140 5.59 5.83 9.75
N ALA A 141 4.77 5.29 8.85
CA ALA A 141 3.32 5.40 8.96
C ALA A 141 2.82 4.67 10.23
N SER A 142 2.06 5.42 11.02
CA SER A 142 1.48 4.93 12.28
C SER A 142 0.13 4.24 12.07
N HIS A 143 -0.57 4.60 11.00
CA HIS A 143 -1.92 4.16 10.69
C HIS A 143 -2.01 3.85 9.19
N VAL A 144 -2.59 2.70 8.85
CA VAL A 144 -2.79 2.27 7.46
C VAL A 144 -4.25 1.85 7.29
N PRO A 145 -5.05 2.60 6.50
CA PRO A 145 -6.44 2.27 6.24
C PRO A 145 -6.49 1.19 5.18
N VAL A 146 -6.80 -0.04 5.59
CA VAL A 146 -6.87 -1.20 4.69
C VAL A 146 -8.15 -2.00 4.91
N GLY A 147 -8.66 -2.57 3.81
CA GLY A 147 -9.79 -3.50 3.82
C GLY A 147 -9.46 -4.83 4.52
N ASP A 148 -10.49 -5.64 4.75
CA ASP A 148 -10.34 -6.95 5.42
C ASP A 148 -9.41 -7.89 4.66
N ASP A 149 -9.39 -7.81 3.33
CA ASP A 149 -8.55 -8.61 2.45
C ASP A 149 -7.05 -8.35 2.70
N GLN A 150 -6.67 -7.11 2.99
CA GLN A 150 -5.28 -6.66 3.15
C GLN A 150 -4.73 -6.76 4.60
N LYS A 151 -5.55 -7.20 5.57
CA LYS A 151 -5.11 -7.32 6.97
C LYS A 151 -3.88 -8.21 7.13
N GLN A 152 -3.81 -9.31 6.39
CA GLN A 152 -2.68 -10.24 6.47
C GLN A 152 -1.35 -9.59 6.03
N HIS A 153 -1.40 -8.68 5.05
CA HIS A 153 -0.22 -7.95 4.60
C HIS A 153 0.22 -6.89 5.60
N LEU A 154 -0.73 -6.22 6.26
CA LEU A 154 -0.40 -5.29 7.33
C LEU A 154 0.27 -6.00 8.51
N GLU A 155 -0.20 -7.19 8.88
CA GLU A 155 0.47 -8.00 9.91
C GLU A 155 1.87 -8.45 9.45
N LEU A 156 2.06 -8.80 8.18
CA LEU A 156 3.41 -9.07 7.65
C LEU A 156 4.33 -7.85 7.78
N ALA A 157 3.84 -6.64 7.47
CA ALA A 157 4.63 -5.43 7.63
C ALA A 157 5.04 -5.23 9.11
N ARG A 158 4.14 -5.51 10.05
CA ARG A 158 4.44 -5.47 11.49
C ARG A 158 5.50 -6.50 11.88
N ASP A 159 5.38 -7.74 11.40
CA ASP A 159 6.35 -8.82 11.64
C ASP A 159 7.74 -8.46 11.11
N ILE A 160 7.82 -7.88 9.91
CA ILE A 160 9.08 -7.43 9.29
C ILE A 160 9.69 -6.29 10.12
N ALA A 161 8.91 -5.27 10.50
CA ALA A 161 9.40 -4.15 11.32
C ALA A 161 9.95 -4.64 12.66
N HIS A 162 9.18 -5.49 13.36
CA HIS A 162 9.59 -6.05 14.64
C HIS A 162 10.88 -6.86 14.51
N LYS A 163 10.98 -7.71 13.46
CA LYS A 163 12.18 -8.52 13.21
C LYS A 163 13.40 -7.65 12.92
N PHE A 164 13.27 -6.64 12.08
CA PHE A 164 14.35 -5.71 11.77
C PHE A 164 14.84 -5.00 13.05
N ASN A 165 13.91 -4.39 13.80
CA ASN A 165 14.24 -3.69 15.03
C ASN A 165 14.95 -4.60 16.05
N THR A 166 14.51 -5.86 16.15
CA THR A 166 15.12 -6.87 17.03
C THR A 166 16.53 -7.26 16.57
N ASP A 167 16.71 -7.58 15.28
CA ASP A 167 17.98 -8.06 14.74
C ASP A 167 19.10 -7.02 14.84
N TYR A 168 18.75 -5.76 14.60
CA TYR A 168 19.68 -4.64 14.67
C TYR A 168 19.72 -3.98 16.05
N ASN A 169 18.93 -4.48 17.01
CA ASN A 169 18.81 -3.94 18.37
C ASN A 169 18.57 -2.42 18.38
N ILE A 170 17.59 -1.97 17.59
CA ILE A 170 17.26 -0.55 17.38
C ILE A 170 15.75 -0.34 17.24
N ASP A 171 15.23 0.75 17.80
CA ASP A 171 13.86 1.20 17.54
C ASP A 171 13.85 2.12 16.30
N PHE A 172 13.87 1.51 15.10
CA PHE A 172 13.97 2.24 13.84
C PHE A 172 12.62 2.38 13.13
N PHE A 173 11.94 1.25 12.88
CA PHE A 173 10.65 1.22 12.21
C PHE A 173 9.48 1.27 13.20
N VAL A 174 8.49 2.09 12.88
CA VAL A 174 7.20 2.13 13.58
C VAL A 174 6.40 0.89 13.20
N LEU A 175 5.82 0.20 14.19
CA LEU A 175 4.87 -0.88 13.92
C LEU A 175 3.51 -0.26 13.56
N PRO A 176 3.06 -0.36 12.30
CA PRO A 176 1.83 0.30 11.87
C PRO A 176 0.61 -0.35 12.52
N ASN A 177 -0.35 0.45 12.95
CA ASN A 177 -1.63 -0.04 13.45
C ASN A 177 -2.67 -0.10 12.32
N HIS A 178 -3.54 -1.12 12.38
CA HIS A 178 -4.72 -1.18 11.54
C HIS A 178 -5.65 -0.01 11.89
N TYR A 179 -6.10 0.71 10.86
CA TYR A 179 -7.11 1.75 11.01
C TYR A 179 -8.33 1.38 10.16
N SER A 180 -9.39 0.92 10.80
CA SER A 180 -10.60 0.49 10.09
C SER A 180 -11.25 1.65 9.33
N ILE A 181 -11.35 1.47 8.01
CA ILE A 181 -12.21 2.28 7.16
C ILE A 181 -13.66 1.92 7.53
N ARG A 182 -14.53 2.92 7.77
CA ARG A 182 -15.93 2.68 8.20
C ARG A 182 -16.79 1.92 7.19
N PHE A 183 -16.30 1.73 5.97
CA PHE A 183 -16.96 1.04 4.87
C PHE A 183 -15.91 0.21 4.10
N ASN A 184 -16.22 -1.05 3.80
CA ASN A 184 -15.30 -1.93 3.04
C ASN A 184 -15.16 -1.40 1.61
N ALA A 185 -14.08 -0.67 1.36
CA ALA A 185 -13.71 -0.17 0.06
C ALA A 185 -12.46 -0.93 -0.38
N ASN A 186 -12.63 -1.93 -1.24
CA ASN A 186 -11.50 -2.64 -1.82
C ASN A 186 -10.81 -1.69 -2.81
N PHE A 187 -9.70 -1.11 -2.38
CA PHE A 187 -8.84 -0.35 -3.28
C PHE A 187 -7.74 -1.19 -3.90
N GLY A 188 -7.56 -2.44 -3.46
CA GLY A 188 -6.44 -3.28 -3.86
C GLY A 188 -5.12 -2.62 -3.48
N VAL A 189 -4.33 -3.27 -2.64
CA VAL A 189 -2.88 -3.04 -2.68
C VAL A 189 -2.29 -4.31 -3.25
#